data_AF-B0JML0-F1
#
_entry.id   AF-B0JML0-F1
#
_cell.length_a   1.000
_cell.length_b   1.000
_cell.length_c   1.000
_cell.angle_alpha   90.00
_cell.angle_beta   90.00
_cell.angle_gamma   90.00
#
_symmetry.space_group_name_H-M   'P 1'
#
loop_
_entity.id
_entity.type
_entity.pdbx_description
1 polymer ?
#
loop_
_entity_poly.entity_id
_entity_poly.type
_entity_poly.pdbx_seq_one_letter_code
_entity_poly.pdbx_strand_id
1 'polypeptide(L)'
;MEVSKKMEKWAAQELQYADLGDTRRKKRLISIVENLASQPSTSVPQASGNLAAASATYDFWNSPYFHPSDLIAAQAKSTVERIKEHPIVLAVQDTTSLDFTTQKAKKGMGYLDYKKSFGLKVHTTLGVSPQGIPLGLINQ
;
A
#
# COMPACT_ATOMS: atom_id res chain seq x y z
N MET A 1 -12.38 -19.21 -6.35
CA MET A 1 -12.85 -19.23 -4.95
C MET A 1 -11.70 -19.35 -3.95
N GLU A 2 -10.76 -20.27 -4.12
CA GLU A 2 -9.66 -20.50 -3.17
C GLU A 2 -8.63 -19.34 -3.11
N VAL A 3 -8.30 -18.73 -4.26
CA VAL A 3 -7.40 -17.57 -4.33
C VAL A 3 -7.98 -16.34 -3.62
N SER A 4 -9.29 -16.08 -3.74
CA SER A 4 -10.01 -14.98 -3.07
C SER A 4 -9.90 -15.11 -1.55
N LYS A 5 -10.17 -16.31 -1.02
CA LYS A 5 -10.15 -16.58 0.42
C LYS A 5 -8.74 -16.50 1.01
N LYS A 6 -7.72 -16.87 0.24
CA LYS A 6 -6.30 -16.70 0.62
C LYS A 6 -5.92 -15.21 0.65
N MET A 7 -6.41 -14.42 -0.31
CA MET A 7 -6.15 -12.98 -0.37
C MET A 7 -6.83 -12.23 0.78
N GLU A 8 -8.06 -12.61 1.11
CA GLU A 8 -8.80 -12.07 2.26
C GLU A 8 -8.03 -12.26 3.57
N LYS A 9 -7.57 -13.50 3.80
CA LYS A 9 -6.78 -13.82 4.98
C LYS A 9 -5.46 -13.04 5.01
N TRP A 10 -4.79 -12.87 3.87
CA TRP A 10 -3.53 -12.14 3.78
C TRP A 10 -3.72 -10.64 4.08
N ALA A 11 -4.68 -9.97 3.47
CA ALA A 11 -4.89 -8.52 3.66
C ALA A 11 -5.24 -8.19 5.11
N ALA A 12 -6.08 -9.01 5.75
CA ALA A 12 -6.40 -8.87 7.16
C ALA A 12 -5.19 -9.05 8.09
N GLN A 13 -4.29 -9.98 7.76
CA GLN A 13 -3.03 -10.19 8.49
C GLN A 13 -2.05 -9.04 8.28
N GLU A 14 -1.87 -8.60 7.03
CA GLU A 14 -0.95 -7.51 6.67
C GLU A 14 -1.36 -6.18 7.32
N LEU A 15 -2.66 -5.95 7.47
CA LEU A 15 -3.23 -4.72 8.03
C LEU A 15 -3.75 -4.88 9.46
N GLN A 16 -3.35 -5.95 10.16
CA GLN A 16 -3.85 -6.24 11.51
C GLN A 16 -3.54 -5.14 12.53
N TYR A 17 -2.47 -4.36 12.30
CA TYR A 17 -2.07 -3.26 13.16
C TYR A 17 -2.61 -1.90 12.73
N ALA A 18 -3.41 -1.82 11.67
CA ALA A 18 -4.02 -0.57 11.25
C ALA A 18 -5.00 -0.07 12.33
N ASP A 19 -4.72 1.12 12.84
CA ASP A 19 -5.62 1.91 13.67
C ASP A 19 -5.99 3.19 12.90
N LEU A 20 -7.24 3.25 12.47
CA LEU A 20 -7.79 4.38 11.72
C LEU A 20 -8.87 5.11 12.53
N GLY A 21 -8.89 4.91 13.85
CA GLY A 21 -9.87 5.50 14.78
C GLY A 21 -11.31 4.97 14.65
N ASP A 22 -11.59 4.06 13.72
CA ASP A 22 -12.89 3.39 13.58
C ASP A 22 -12.73 2.01 12.91
N THR A 23 -13.34 0.99 13.52
CA THR A 23 -13.29 -0.39 13.00
C THR A 23 -13.88 -0.52 11.59
N ARG A 24 -14.84 0.33 11.22
CA ARG A 24 -15.43 0.38 9.87
C ARG A 24 -14.42 0.83 8.83
N ARG A 25 -13.55 1.78 9.17
CA ARG A 25 -12.46 2.23 8.27
C ARG A 25 -11.45 1.12 8.05
N LYS A 26 -11.07 0.40 9.11
CA LYS A 26 -10.18 -0.77 8.99
C LYS A 26 -10.78 -1.86 8.10
N LYS A 27 -12.06 -2.21 8.32
CA LYS A 27 -12.78 -3.16 7.45
C LYS A 27 -12.82 -2.70 5.99
N ARG A 28 -13.03 -1.40 5.77
CA ARG A 28 -13.01 -0.80 4.43
C ARG A 28 -11.62 -0.90 3.79
N LEU A 29 -10.56 -0.56 4.52
CA LEU A 29 -9.17 -0.67 4.04
C LEU A 29 -8.85 -2.10 3.58
N ILE A 30 -9.20 -3.09 4.40
CA ILE A 30 -8.97 -4.52 4.08
C ILE A 30 -9.71 -4.88 2.78
N SER A 31 -10.99 -4.53 2.66
CA SER A 31 -11.77 -4.80 1.43
C SER A 31 -11.20 -4.08 0.20
N ILE A 32 -10.73 -2.85 0.33
CA ILE A 32 -10.07 -2.12 -0.78
C ILE A 32 -8.82 -2.88 -1.22
N VAL A 33 -7.97 -3.29 -0.28
CA VAL A 33 -6.72 -4.01 -0.58
C VAL A 33 -7.02 -5.37 -1.23
N GLU A 34 -7.98 -6.12 -0.73
CA GLU A 34 -8.41 -7.41 -1.32
C GLU A 34 -8.87 -7.23 -2.77
N ASN A 35 -9.74 -6.26 -3.02
CA ASN A 35 -10.29 -5.99 -4.34
C ASN A 35 -9.18 -5.60 -5.33
N LEU A 36 -8.28 -4.69 -4.94
CA LEU A 36 -7.17 -4.24 -5.80
C LEU A 36 -6.11 -5.34 -5.98
N ALA A 37 -5.78 -6.11 -4.94
CA ALA A 37 -4.80 -7.18 -5.02
C ALA A 37 -5.27 -8.38 -5.86
N SER A 38 -6.58 -8.64 -5.89
CA SER A 38 -7.16 -9.68 -6.74
C SER A 38 -7.18 -9.30 -8.24
N GLN A 39 -7.10 -8.00 -8.56
CA GLN A 39 -7.24 -7.46 -9.91
C GLN A 39 -6.25 -6.29 -10.16
N PRO A 40 -4.93 -6.49 -10.03
CA PRO A 40 -3.93 -5.43 -9.93
C PRO A 40 -3.80 -4.54 -11.18
N SER A 41 -4.28 -5.00 -12.33
CA SER A 41 -4.23 -4.27 -13.60
C SER A 41 -5.49 -3.45 -13.90
N THR A 42 -6.52 -3.55 -13.06
CA THR A 42 -7.81 -2.91 -13.32
C THR A 42 -7.93 -1.56 -12.62
N SER A 43 -8.79 -0.70 -13.16
CA SER A 43 -9.11 0.57 -12.51
C SER A 43 -9.92 0.35 -11.22
N VAL A 44 -9.92 1.35 -10.33
CA VAL A 44 -10.67 1.31 -9.06
C VAL A 44 -12.16 1.00 -9.25
N PRO A 45 -12.89 1.62 -10.22
CA PRO A 45 -14.28 1.28 -10.46
C PRO A 45 -14.47 -0.18 -10.89
N GLN A 46 -13.56 -0.73 -11.69
CA GLN A 46 -13.61 -2.13 -12.13
C GLN A 46 -13.34 -3.08 -10.96
N ALA A 47 -12.28 -2.86 -10.20
CA ALA A 47 -11.92 -3.68 -9.04
C ALA A 47 -13.00 -3.65 -7.94
N SER A 48 -13.72 -2.53 -7.79
CA SER A 48 -14.72 -2.34 -6.74
C SER A 48 -16.05 -3.07 -7.00
N GLY A 49 -16.30 -3.55 -8.22
CA GLY A 49 -17.48 -4.35 -8.59
C GLY A 49 -18.81 -3.58 -8.72
N ASN A 50 -19.01 -2.47 -7.99
CA ASN A 50 -20.16 -1.59 -8.16
C ASN A 50 -19.86 -0.13 -7.82
N LEU A 51 -20.77 0.77 -8.20
CA LEU A 51 -20.61 2.22 -8.03
C LEU A 51 -20.49 2.65 -6.55
N ALA A 52 -21.29 2.06 -5.66
CA ALA A 52 -21.27 2.39 -4.25
C ALA A 52 -19.92 2.01 -3.60
N ALA A 53 -19.38 0.84 -3.96
CA ALA A 53 -18.07 0.41 -3.50
C ALA A 53 -16.95 1.28 -4.08
N ALA A 54 -17.03 1.67 -5.35
CA ALA A 54 -16.06 2.58 -5.97
C ALA A 54 -16.06 3.95 -5.29
N SER A 55 -17.25 4.54 -5.04
CA SER A 55 -17.38 5.80 -4.29
C SER A 55 -16.77 5.69 -2.91
N ALA A 56 -17.09 4.63 -2.17
CA ALA A 56 -16.55 4.41 -0.83
C ALA A 56 -15.01 4.27 -0.80
N THR A 57 -14.40 3.74 -1.87
CA THR A 57 -12.93 3.69 -2.01
C THR A 57 -12.34 5.09 -2.16
N TYR A 58 -12.93 5.93 -3.03
CA TYR A 58 -12.47 7.32 -3.19
C TYR A 58 -12.70 8.16 -1.93
N ASP A 59 -13.85 8.00 -1.27
CA ASP A 59 -14.16 8.66 0.00
C ASP A 59 -13.19 8.23 1.11
N PHE A 60 -12.80 6.95 1.12
CA PHE A 60 -11.79 6.45 2.04
C PHE A 60 -10.45 7.13 1.82
N TRP A 61 -9.97 7.26 0.59
CA TRP A 61 -8.69 7.95 0.31
C TRP A 61 -8.74 9.46 0.55
N ASN A 62 -9.92 10.07 0.48
CA ASN A 62 -10.13 11.49 0.80
C ASN A 62 -10.49 11.72 2.29
N SER A 63 -10.43 10.68 3.12
CA SER A 63 -10.81 10.76 4.53
C SER A 63 -9.84 11.65 5.32
N PRO A 64 -10.31 12.66 6.05
CA PRO A 64 -9.46 13.50 6.90
C PRO A 64 -9.13 12.85 8.26
N TYR A 65 -9.65 11.65 8.52
CA TYR A 65 -9.59 11.02 9.85
C TYR A 65 -8.34 10.19 10.13
N PHE A 66 -7.49 9.98 9.13
CA PHE A 66 -6.22 9.27 9.25
C PHE A 66 -5.25 9.83 8.21
N HIS A 67 -3.95 9.63 8.44
CA HIS A 67 -2.91 10.00 7.50
C HIS A 67 -2.43 8.77 6.71
N PRO A 68 -1.96 8.95 5.46
CA PRO A 68 -1.34 7.86 4.71
C PRO A 68 -0.19 7.16 5.46
N SER A 69 0.52 7.88 6.32
CA SER A 69 1.56 7.33 7.20
C SER A 69 1.05 6.26 8.16
N ASP A 70 -0.22 6.32 8.57
CA ASP A 70 -0.81 5.34 9.49
C ASP A 70 -0.94 3.97 8.82
N LEU A 71 -1.22 3.95 7.50
CA LEU A 71 -1.29 2.74 6.69
C LEU A 71 0.11 2.14 6.49
N ILE A 72 1.08 2.99 6.13
CA ILE A 72 2.48 2.59 5.95
C ILE A 72 3.04 2.00 7.26
N ALA A 73 2.80 2.67 8.39
CA ALA A 73 3.25 2.22 9.70
C ALA A 73 2.60 0.89 10.11
N ALA A 74 1.31 0.71 9.83
CA ALA A 74 0.61 -0.55 10.10
C ALA A 74 1.22 -1.72 9.31
N GLN A 75 1.52 -1.50 8.03
CA GLN A 75 2.15 -2.50 7.17
C GLN A 75 3.59 -2.80 7.60
N ALA A 76 4.36 -1.76 7.92
CA ALA A 76 5.73 -1.88 8.42
C ALA A 76 5.76 -2.70 9.73
N LYS A 77 4.77 -2.51 10.62
CA LYS A 77 4.66 -3.29 11.85
C LYS A 77 4.42 -4.78 11.57
N SER A 78 3.53 -5.11 10.63
CA SER A 78 3.33 -6.52 10.19
C SER A 78 4.60 -7.11 9.59
N THR A 79 5.36 -6.33 8.82
CA THR A 79 6.67 -6.74 8.29
C THR A 79 7.68 -7.00 9.41
N VAL A 80 7.74 -6.13 10.41
CA VAL A 80 8.65 -6.29 11.56
C VAL A 80 8.33 -7.56 12.35
N GLU A 81 7.05 -7.88 12.59
CA GLU A 81 6.69 -9.13 13.26
C GLU A 81 7.14 -10.35 12.45
N ARG A 82 6.98 -10.33 11.11
CA ARG A 82 7.46 -11.39 10.22
C ARG A 82 8.99 -11.51 10.26
N ILE A 83 9.71 -10.39 10.30
CA ILE A 83 11.17 -10.34 10.35
C ILE A 83 11.73 -11.01 11.62
N LYS A 84 11.04 -10.92 12.77
CA LYS A 84 11.50 -11.52 14.04
C LYS A 84 11.66 -13.04 13.97
N GLU A 85 10.98 -13.70 13.04
CA GLU A 85 11.08 -15.14 12.83
C GLU A 85 12.36 -15.56 12.08
N HIS A 86 13.15 -14.58 11.59
CA HIS A 86 14.37 -14.81 10.83
C HIS A 86 15.62 -14.36 11.60
N PRO A 87 16.66 -15.22 11.71
CA PRO A 87 17.90 -14.85 12.41
C PRO A 87 18.73 -13.81 11.66
N ILE A 88 18.59 -13.73 10.33
CA ILE A 88 19.29 -12.77 9.47
C ILE A 88 18.29 -12.25 8.45
N VAL A 89 18.27 -10.92 8.28
CA VAL A 89 17.48 -10.23 7.26
C VAL A 89 18.38 -9.24 6.52
N LEU A 90 18.26 -9.21 5.20
CA LEU A 90 18.87 -8.22 4.33
C LEU A 90 17.91 -7.04 4.18
N ALA A 91 18.35 -5.84 4.57
CA ALA A 91 17.61 -4.60 4.37
C ALA A 91 18.07 -3.95 3.06
N VAL A 92 17.38 -4.27 1.96
CA VAL A 92 17.70 -3.76 0.63
C VAL A 92 17.09 -2.37 0.47
N GLN A 93 17.89 -1.38 0.08
CA GLN A 93 17.47 0.01 -0.04
C GLN A 93 17.66 0.51 -1.47
N ASP A 94 16.64 1.19 -2.00
CA ASP A 94 16.72 1.86 -3.29
C ASP A 94 15.72 3.02 -3.37
N THR A 95 15.94 3.93 -4.31
CA THR A 95 15.06 5.07 -4.58
C THR A 95 14.48 4.97 -5.98
N THR A 96 13.15 4.93 -6.08
CA THR A 96 12.44 5.01 -7.36
C THR A 96 11.71 6.34 -7.52
N SER A 97 11.28 6.63 -8.74
CA SER A 97 10.53 7.85 -9.08
C SER A 97 9.12 7.49 -9.55
N LEU A 98 8.10 8.13 -8.99
CA LEU A 98 6.74 8.12 -9.51
C LEU A 98 6.54 9.34 -10.41
N ASP A 99 6.55 9.11 -11.73
CA ASP A 99 6.39 10.18 -12.73
C ASP A 99 4.91 10.46 -13.01
N PHE A 100 4.53 11.72 -12.81
CA PHE A 100 3.18 12.23 -13.04
C PHE A 100 3.16 13.41 -14.00
N THR A 101 4.20 13.60 -14.81
CA THR A 101 4.39 14.74 -15.71
C THR A 101 3.21 14.95 -16.66
N THR A 102 2.57 13.87 -17.12
CA THR A 102 1.42 13.94 -18.03
C THR A 102 0.08 14.18 -17.31
N GLN A 103 0.03 14.07 -15.98
CA GLN A 103 -1.18 14.19 -15.16
C GLN A 103 -1.41 15.65 -14.75
N LYS A 104 -1.83 16.48 -15.71
CA LYS A 104 -1.98 17.95 -15.55
C LYS A 104 -2.88 18.40 -14.40
N ALA A 105 -3.79 17.55 -13.94
CA ALA A 105 -4.68 17.85 -12.81
C ALA A 105 -3.97 17.73 -11.44
N LYS A 106 -2.86 16.99 -11.35
CA LYS A 106 -2.10 16.82 -10.10
C LYS A 106 -1.32 18.10 -9.78
N LYS A 107 -1.36 18.52 -8.52
CA LYS A 107 -0.70 19.72 -8.00
C LYS A 107 0.22 19.35 -6.83
N GLY A 108 1.15 20.24 -6.48
CA GLY A 108 2.01 20.09 -5.30
C GLY A 108 3.16 19.09 -5.45
N MET A 109 3.47 18.64 -6.68
CA MET A 109 4.57 17.71 -6.94
C MET A 109 5.90 18.45 -7.11
N GLY A 110 6.99 17.80 -6.71
CA GLY A 110 8.35 18.29 -6.94
C GLY A 110 8.89 17.92 -8.32
N TYR A 111 10.09 18.41 -8.65
CA TYR A 111 10.84 17.95 -9.82
C TYR A 111 11.45 16.58 -9.57
N LEU A 112 11.55 15.76 -10.62
CA LEU A 112 12.38 14.55 -10.64
C LEU A 112 13.82 14.90 -11.08
N ASP A 113 14.55 13.93 -11.65
CA ASP A 113 15.95 14.13 -12.07
C ASP A 113 16.09 15.11 -13.26
N TYR A 114 14.99 15.40 -13.96
CA TYR A 114 14.93 16.39 -15.03
C TYR A 114 13.92 17.49 -14.69
N LYS A 115 14.28 18.75 -14.96
CA LYS A 115 13.47 19.94 -14.62
C LYS A 115 12.11 20.02 -15.31
N LYS A 116 11.85 19.20 -16.34
CA LYS A 116 10.52 19.12 -16.98
C LYS A 116 9.72 17.90 -16.54
N SER A 117 10.27 17.07 -15.65
CA SER A 117 9.60 15.90 -15.10
C SER A 117 9.14 16.20 -13.68
N PHE A 118 7.89 15.89 -13.37
CA PHE A 118 7.24 16.20 -12.10
C PHE A 118 6.70 14.93 -11.44
N GLY A 119 6.94 14.77 -10.15
CA GLY A 119 6.60 13.53 -9.47
C GLY A 119 7.03 13.47 -8.02
N LEU A 120 7.20 12.24 -7.54
CA LEU A 120 7.64 11.92 -6.18
C LEU A 120 8.85 10.98 -6.25
N LYS A 121 9.85 11.21 -5.40
CA LYS A 121 10.88 10.22 -5.09
C LYS A 121 10.41 9.37 -3.93
N VAL A 122 10.54 8.06 -4.04
CA VAL A 122 10.13 7.10 -3.03
C VAL A 122 11.35 6.27 -2.66
N HIS A 123 11.84 6.43 -1.43
CA HIS A 123 12.99 5.69 -0.92
C HIS A 123 12.50 4.54 -0.04
N THR A 124 12.67 3.31 -0.51
CA THR A 124 12.08 2.13 0.12
C THR A 124 13.16 1.24 0.71
N THR A 125 12.90 0.69 1.90
CA THR A 125 13.69 -0.40 2.50
C THR A 125 12.87 -1.68 2.48
N LEU A 126 13.28 -2.67 1.69
CA LEU A 126 12.67 -4.00 1.58
C LEU A 126 13.45 -5.01 2.44
N GLY A 127 12.76 -5.68 3.36
CA GLY A 127 13.32 -6.81 4.09
C GLY A 127 13.30 -8.07 3.23
N VAL A 128 14.43 -8.77 3.14
CA VAL A 128 14.59 -10.01 2.35
C VAL A 128 15.37 -11.05 3.16
N SER A 129 15.01 -12.33 3.06
CA SER A 129 15.81 -13.40 3.66
C SER A 129 17.13 -13.62 2.88
N PRO A 130 18.13 -14.31 3.44
CA PRO A 130 19.35 -14.67 2.72
C PRO A 130 19.10 -15.55 1.47
N GLN A 131 17.94 -16.20 1.38
CA GLN A 131 17.51 -17.00 0.24
C GLN A 131 16.77 -16.17 -0.83
N GLY A 132 16.64 -14.86 -0.65
CA GLY A 132 15.95 -13.99 -1.60
C GLY A 132 14.43 -13.94 -1.42
N ILE A 133 13.88 -14.42 -0.29
CA ILE A 133 12.44 -14.39 -0.04
C ILE A 133 12.03 -13.01 0.52
N PRO A 134 11.09 -12.30 -0.11
CA PRO A 134 10.65 -10.99 0.38
C PRO A 134 9.87 -11.16 1.69
N LEU A 135 10.30 -10.41 2.72
CA LEU A 135 9.67 -10.35 4.04
C LEU A 135 8.76 -9.13 4.20
N GLY A 136 8.81 -8.16 3.29
CA GLY A 136 7.92 -6.99 3.29
C GLY A 136 8.67 -5.66 3.40
N LEU A 137 7.91 -4.57 3.36
CA LEU A 137 8.45 -3.21 3.43
C LEU A 137 8.72 -2.82 4.88
N ILE A 138 9.97 -2.45 5.19
CA ILE A 138 10.40 -1.98 6.51
C ILE A 138 10.12 -0.48 6.64
N ASN A 139 10.36 0.27 5.57
CA ASN A 139 10.18 1.73 5.52
C ASN A 139 9.93 2.21 4.08
N GLN A 140 9.21 3.32 3.94
CA GLN A 140 8.94 4.00 2.67
C GLN A 140 8.71 5.50 2.87
#